data_AF-A0A7C1IHS6-F1
#
_entry.id   AF-A0A7C1IHS6-F1
#
_cell.length_a   1.000
_cell.length_b   1.000
_cell.length_c   1.000
_cell.angle_alpha   90.00
_cell.angle_beta   90.00
_cell.angle_gamma   90.00
#
_symmetry.space_group_name_H-M   'P 1'
#
loop_
_entity.id
_entity.type
_entity.pdbx_description
1 polymer ?
#
loop_
_entity_poly.entity_id
_entity_poly.type
_entity_poly.pdbx_seq_one_letter_code
_entity_poly.pdbx_strand_id
1 'polypeptide(L)'
;MILKGGNLKKIFFAVILTAFFSPVFADEKPAIITDFPTTLTYPSFWHTPFGINRGTPFWLKVFLGNRTYFSDPQGIAATKLLVEYGRINKGRDDWQLTVYGVNSGRSEVIYNSSMKSLAIFGREGNGDGELYLPKGIACNEFGDIYVADTGNHRVARFYNDGSSVRFITNIGQGFGEGKGQFKSPSYTAVDSAGRLYVSDTGNNRIQVFSKSGGLIRTISTGLHSPLGIAVCDDLERFTGYRQNFIFVIDGYGARIQKLDFEGNIVNSVRLPDLVSKHVMLTTLALDYYGNVYTVDNYNSQVHKFSPELNFITSFGSFGTEAYQFEKPTGITIYKHYGQVFVSDRESAQYFWLGSDITDFKYGMIKGAENYTLEMDFFLTEKAYLTAVIE
;
A
#
# COMPACT_ATOMS: atom_id res chain seq x y z
N MET A 1 -15.50 0.15 28.59
CA MET A 1 -15.19 -1.29 28.54
C MET A 1 -14.16 -1.50 27.43
N ILE A 2 -13.01 -2.12 27.71
CA ILE A 2 -11.95 -2.33 26.69
C ILE A 2 -12.21 -3.67 26.01
N LEU A 3 -12.70 -3.66 24.77
CA LEU A 3 -12.88 -4.87 23.97
C LEU A 3 -11.64 -5.09 23.09
N LYS A 4 -10.85 -6.13 23.38
CA LYS A 4 -9.77 -6.60 22.50
C LYS A 4 -10.36 -7.53 21.45
N GLY A 5 -10.74 -6.99 20.30
CA GLY A 5 -11.21 -7.77 19.15
C GLY A 5 -10.06 -8.53 18.47
N GLY A 6 -10.07 -9.85 18.60
CA GLY A 6 -9.32 -10.76 17.73
C GLY A 6 -10.25 -11.22 16.61
N ASN A 7 -9.89 -10.85 15.37
CA ASN A 7 -10.60 -11.08 14.10
C ASN A 7 -11.73 -10.09 13.79
N LEU A 8 -11.73 -9.62 12.54
CA LEU A 8 -12.78 -8.83 11.89
C LEU A 8 -14.11 -9.60 11.97
N LYS A 9 -14.88 -9.38 13.02
CA LYS A 9 -16.22 -9.93 13.22
C LYS A 9 -17.16 -8.78 13.57
N LYS A 10 -18.44 -8.90 13.18
CA LYS A 10 -19.52 -8.05 13.70
C LYS A 10 -19.43 -8.02 15.22
N ILE A 11 -19.34 -6.81 15.78
CA ILE A 11 -19.29 -6.61 17.21
C ILE A 11 -20.72 -6.31 17.65
N PHE A 12 -21.33 -7.25 18.38
CA PHE A 12 -22.60 -7.02 19.06
C PHE A 12 -22.33 -6.33 20.39
N PHE A 13 -22.97 -5.20 20.63
CA PHE A 13 -22.88 -4.46 21.88
C PHE A 13 -24.29 -4.17 22.42
N ALA A 14 -24.56 -4.60 23.66
CA ALA A 14 -25.81 -4.36 24.36
C ALA A 14 -25.54 -3.53 25.62
N VAL A 15 -26.12 -2.33 25.70
CA VAL A 15 -26.11 -1.51 26.91
C VAL A 15 -27.47 -1.60 27.58
N ILE A 16 -27.50 -2.09 28.82
CA ILE A 16 -28.71 -2.07 29.65
C ILE A 16 -28.85 -0.67 30.25
N LEU A 17 -29.85 0.07 29.80
CA LEU A 17 -30.25 1.36 30.37
C LEU A 17 -31.41 1.14 31.34
N THR A 18 -31.16 1.34 32.63
CA THR A 18 -32.20 1.51 33.64
C THR A 18 -32.67 2.97 33.56
N ALA A 19 -33.78 3.23 32.88
CA ALA A 19 -34.37 4.57 32.79
C ALA A 19 -35.74 4.62 33.50
N PHE A 20 -35.89 5.57 34.43
CA PHE A 20 -37.13 5.88 35.16
C PHE A 20 -38.14 6.73 34.35
N PHE A 21 -37.91 6.91 33.05
CA PHE A 21 -38.83 7.65 32.18
C PHE A 21 -39.13 6.81 30.95
N SER A 22 -40.42 6.69 30.62
CA SER A 22 -40.91 6.06 29.41
C SER A 22 -40.72 7.02 28.24
N PRO A 23 -39.80 6.77 27.30
CA PRO A 23 -39.75 7.55 26.08
C PRO A 23 -40.72 6.91 25.07
N VAL A 24 -41.50 7.75 24.40
CA VAL A 24 -42.26 7.35 23.21
C VAL A 24 -41.26 7.29 22.06
N PHE A 25 -40.68 6.12 21.83
CA PHE A 25 -39.99 5.85 20.56
C PHE A 25 -40.94 5.03 19.69
N ALA A 26 -41.30 5.59 18.53
CA ALA A 26 -41.95 4.83 17.48
C ALA A 26 -40.99 3.72 16.99
N ASP A 27 -41.54 2.62 16.46
CA ASP A 27 -40.77 1.57 15.76
C ASP A 27 -40.12 2.17 14.50
N GLU A 28 -39.06 2.96 14.68
CA GLU A 28 -38.27 3.47 13.58
C GLU A 28 -37.34 2.37 13.10
N LYS A 29 -37.42 2.03 11.81
CA LYS A 29 -36.46 1.15 11.15
C LYS A 29 -35.04 1.70 11.41
N PRO A 30 -34.03 0.85 11.65
CA PRO A 30 -32.66 1.30 11.87
C PRO A 30 -32.22 2.22 10.72
N ALA A 31 -31.94 3.48 11.04
CA ALA A 31 -31.42 4.43 10.07
C ALA A 31 -30.00 4.01 9.67
N ILE A 32 -29.78 3.77 8.38
CA ILE A 32 -28.43 3.54 7.84
C ILE A 32 -27.82 4.92 7.62
N ILE A 33 -26.81 5.27 8.41
CA ILE A 33 -25.98 6.43 8.13
C ILE A 33 -25.00 5.99 7.05
N THR A 34 -25.29 6.34 5.78
CA THR A 34 -24.33 6.12 4.70
C THR A 34 -23.25 7.17 4.80
N ASP A 35 -22.07 6.77 5.28
CA ASP A 35 -20.89 7.64 5.36
C ASP A 35 -19.90 7.35 4.22
N PHE A 36 -19.14 8.36 3.82
CA PHE A 36 -18.03 8.16 2.89
C PHE A 36 -16.89 7.45 3.65
N PRO A 37 -16.37 6.30 3.18
CA PRO A 37 -15.42 5.53 3.96
C PRO A 37 -14.13 6.35 4.24
N THR A 38 -13.83 6.58 5.52
CA THR A 38 -12.68 7.39 6.01
C THR A 38 -11.42 6.54 6.27
N THR A 39 -11.25 5.44 5.54
CA THR A 39 -10.11 4.51 5.74
C THR A 39 -8.75 5.12 5.34
N LEU A 40 -8.75 6.13 4.46
CA LEU A 40 -7.60 6.97 4.16
C LEU A 40 -7.94 8.41 4.51
N THR A 41 -7.17 9.02 5.40
CA THR A 41 -7.42 10.39 5.88
C THR A 41 -6.24 11.29 5.59
N TYR A 42 -6.48 12.57 5.37
CA TYR A 42 -5.36 13.51 5.26
C TYR A 42 -4.71 13.73 6.63
N PRO A 43 -3.37 13.75 6.69
CA PRO A 43 -2.66 14.12 7.91
C PRO A 43 -3.03 15.55 8.33
N SER A 44 -2.85 15.87 9.61
CA SER A 44 -2.97 17.25 10.06
C SER A 44 -1.89 18.14 9.41
N PHE A 45 -2.16 19.44 9.33
CA PHE A 45 -1.31 20.44 8.67
C PHE A 45 0.18 20.38 9.09
N TRP A 46 0.47 19.99 10.33
CA TRP A 46 1.84 19.92 10.84
C TRP A 46 2.63 18.70 10.32
N HIS A 47 1.95 17.71 9.76
CA HIS A 47 2.55 16.51 9.18
C HIS A 47 2.62 16.55 7.66
N THR A 48 2.03 17.55 7.02
CA THR A 48 2.13 17.80 5.58
C THR A 48 2.83 19.14 5.37
N PRO A 49 4.08 19.17 4.86
CA PRO A 49 4.79 20.42 4.62
C PRO A 49 3.91 21.39 3.82
N PHE A 50 3.60 22.56 4.41
CA PHE A 50 2.72 23.59 3.83
C PHE A 50 1.27 23.14 3.56
N GLY A 51 0.78 22.08 4.20
CA GLY A 51 -0.55 21.53 3.95
C GLY A 51 -0.66 20.79 2.61
N ILE A 52 0.46 20.43 1.98
CA ILE A 52 0.49 19.79 0.67
C ILE A 52 0.15 18.30 0.84
N ASN A 53 -1.08 17.94 0.49
CA ASN A 53 -1.54 16.56 0.51
C ASN A 53 -1.46 15.88 -0.86
N ARG A 54 -1.34 16.66 -1.95
CA ARG A 54 -1.16 16.18 -3.32
C ARG A 54 0.01 16.90 -3.99
N GLY A 55 1.05 16.16 -4.33
CA GLY A 55 2.18 16.62 -5.14
C GLY A 55 1.78 16.71 -6.61
N THR A 56 1.34 17.88 -7.06
CA THR A 56 0.91 18.16 -8.45
C THR A 56 2.10 18.59 -9.33
N PRO A 57 1.92 18.74 -10.66
CA PRO A 57 2.98 19.25 -11.54
C PRO A 57 3.50 20.63 -11.12
N PHE A 58 2.65 21.45 -10.48
CA PHE A 58 3.06 22.73 -9.90
C PHE A 58 4.13 22.54 -8.82
N TRP A 59 3.90 21.67 -7.84
CA TRP A 59 4.86 21.40 -6.77
C TRP A 59 6.13 20.73 -7.29
N LEU A 60 6.00 19.83 -8.26
CA LEU A 60 7.15 19.22 -8.91
C LEU A 60 8.06 20.29 -9.53
N LYS A 61 7.46 21.27 -10.22
CA LYS A 61 8.19 22.43 -10.78
C LYS A 61 8.78 23.33 -9.70
N VAL A 62 8.10 23.53 -8.57
CA VAL A 62 8.63 24.31 -7.45
C VAL A 62 9.89 23.65 -6.87
N PHE A 63 9.89 22.33 -6.67
CA PHE A 63 10.99 21.63 -5.99
C PHE A 63 12.12 21.17 -6.92
N LEU A 64 11.83 20.85 -8.18
CA LEU A 64 12.82 20.37 -9.15
C LEU A 64 13.12 21.39 -10.26
N GLY A 65 12.43 22.52 -10.29
CA GLY A 65 12.44 23.41 -11.45
C GLY A 65 11.84 22.72 -12.68
N ASN A 66 12.20 23.18 -13.87
CA ASN A 66 11.80 22.54 -15.13
C ASN A 66 12.70 21.34 -15.51
N ARG A 67 13.31 20.64 -14.53
CA ARG A 67 14.20 19.50 -14.80
C ARG A 67 13.44 18.27 -15.27
N THR A 68 12.20 18.10 -14.82
CA THR A 68 11.33 16.99 -15.25
C THR A 68 9.84 17.36 -15.12
N TYR A 69 8.98 16.47 -15.57
CA TYR A 69 7.52 16.51 -15.47
C TYR A 69 6.99 15.08 -15.25
N PHE A 70 5.80 14.94 -14.68
CA PHE A 70 5.16 13.63 -14.56
C PHE A 70 4.85 13.06 -15.94
N SER A 71 5.33 11.85 -16.21
CA SER A 71 5.10 11.12 -17.45
C SER A 71 5.09 9.63 -17.13
N ASP A 72 3.89 9.05 -17.16
CA ASP A 72 3.65 7.65 -16.76
C ASP A 72 4.21 7.32 -15.35
N PRO A 73 3.70 7.96 -14.27
CA PRO A 73 4.05 7.55 -12.91
C PRO A 73 3.65 6.10 -12.67
N GLN A 74 4.54 5.30 -12.07
CA GLN A 74 4.34 3.87 -11.82
C GLN A 74 4.43 3.58 -10.31
N GLY A 75 5.21 2.56 -9.93
CA GLY A 75 5.36 2.12 -8.55
C GLY A 75 5.91 3.22 -7.65
N ILE A 76 5.51 3.16 -6.39
CA ILE A 76 5.97 4.02 -5.31
C ILE A 76 6.40 3.12 -4.15
N ALA A 77 7.49 3.47 -3.48
CA ALA A 77 7.97 2.77 -2.29
C ALA A 77 8.39 3.78 -1.24
N ALA A 78 8.20 3.43 0.03
CA ALA A 78 8.58 4.30 1.13
C ALA A 78 9.25 3.52 2.26
N THR A 79 10.25 4.13 2.88
CA THR A 79 10.99 3.55 3.99
C THR A 79 11.57 4.65 4.87
N LYS A 80 11.82 4.33 6.14
CA LYS A 80 12.59 5.20 7.03
C LYS A 80 14.02 4.69 7.08
N LEU A 81 14.96 5.51 6.62
CA LEU A 81 16.36 5.10 6.56
C LEU A 81 16.98 5.05 7.96
N LEU A 82 17.65 3.93 8.29
CA LEU A 82 18.35 3.77 9.58
C LEU A 82 19.46 4.81 9.77
N VAL A 83 20.08 5.27 8.69
CA VAL A 83 21.10 6.34 8.74
C VAL A 83 20.53 7.70 9.17
N GLU A 84 19.22 7.90 9.07
CA GLU A 84 18.53 9.11 9.55
C GLU A 84 18.15 9.01 11.02
N TYR A 85 18.02 7.79 11.58
CA TYR A 85 17.78 7.59 13.00
C TYR A 85 18.91 8.22 13.82
N GLY A 86 18.59 9.28 14.56
CA GLY A 86 19.52 9.98 15.45
C GLY A 86 20.33 11.12 14.82
N ARG A 87 20.28 11.35 13.50
CA ARG A 87 20.86 12.56 12.86
C ARG A 87 19.96 13.78 13.01
N ILE A 88 18.65 13.57 13.10
CA ILE A 88 17.67 14.62 13.36
C ILE A 88 17.51 14.71 14.88
N ASN A 89 18.15 15.74 15.46
CA ASN A 89 18.08 16.21 16.86
C ASN A 89 17.47 15.24 17.88
N LYS A 90 18.30 14.77 18.84
CA LYS A 90 17.82 14.19 20.11
C LYS A 90 16.73 15.11 20.71
N GLY A 91 15.47 14.70 20.64
CA GLY A 91 14.32 15.43 21.19
C GLY A 91 13.45 16.20 20.20
N ARG A 92 13.57 16.05 18.88
CA ARG A 92 12.54 16.50 17.92
C ARG A 92 12.12 15.40 16.96
N ASP A 93 10.80 15.23 16.88
CA ASP A 93 9.97 14.53 15.89
C ASP A 93 10.70 13.91 14.69
N ASP A 94 10.72 12.57 14.67
CA ASP A 94 11.43 11.72 13.73
C ASP A 94 10.52 11.12 12.65
N TRP A 95 9.39 11.75 12.31
CA TRP A 95 8.40 11.22 11.36
C TRP A 95 8.83 11.24 9.88
N GLN A 96 10.08 11.61 9.60
CA GLN A 96 10.59 11.69 8.23
C GLN A 96 10.64 10.30 7.60
N LEU A 97 10.22 10.27 6.34
CA LEU A 97 10.19 9.08 5.51
C LEU A 97 10.84 9.43 4.18
N THR A 98 11.62 8.51 3.64
CA THR A 98 12.08 8.60 2.25
C THR A 98 11.08 7.87 1.37
N VAL A 99 10.57 8.57 0.36
CA VAL A 99 9.60 8.06 -0.61
C VAL A 99 10.24 8.14 -1.99
N TYR A 100 10.16 7.05 -2.75
CA TYR A 100 10.67 6.93 -4.10
C TYR A 100 9.50 6.64 -5.04
N GLY A 101 9.28 7.51 -6.04
CA GLY A 101 8.26 7.33 -7.07
C GLY A 101 8.90 7.15 -8.43
N VAL A 102 8.50 6.09 -9.15
CA VAL A 102 8.98 5.81 -10.51
C VAL A 102 8.23 6.70 -11.50
N ASN A 103 8.96 7.41 -12.35
CA ASN A 103 8.44 8.22 -13.44
C ASN A 103 8.86 7.57 -14.77
N SER A 104 8.11 6.54 -15.18
CA SER A 104 8.49 5.57 -16.22
C SER A 104 8.75 6.22 -17.57
N GLY A 105 7.90 7.15 -17.98
CA GLY A 105 8.01 7.87 -19.27
C GLY A 105 9.23 8.77 -19.37
N ARG A 106 9.93 9.03 -18.25
CA ARG A 106 11.20 9.76 -18.19
C ARG A 106 12.39 8.87 -17.83
N SER A 107 12.17 7.56 -17.62
CA SER A 107 13.18 6.59 -17.19
C SER A 107 13.95 7.05 -15.94
N GLU A 108 13.23 7.60 -14.97
CA GLU A 108 13.80 8.18 -13.76
C GLU A 108 12.97 7.83 -12.52
N VAL A 109 13.58 8.04 -11.35
CA VAL A 109 12.93 7.92 -10.05
C VAL A 109 13.08 9.24 -9.29
N ILE A 110 11.96 9.75 -8.79
CA ILE A 110 11.89 10.98 -8.01
C ILE A 110 11.81 10.60 -6.54
N TYR A 111 12.59 11.27 -5.68
CA TYR A 111 12.58 11.02 -4.24
C TYR A 111 12.86 12.30 -3.44
N ASN A 112 12.48 12.31 -2.17
CA ASN A 112 12.86 13.38 -1.26
C ASN A 112 14.30 13.18 -0.77
N SER A 113 15.18 14.14 -1.08
CA SER A 113 16.56 14.18 -0.58
C SER A 113 16.67 14.89 0.78
N SER A 114 15.62 15.62 1.17
CA SER A 114 15.40 16.16 2.51
C SER A 114 13.92 16.47 2.70
N MET A 115 13.55 16.98 3.86
CA MET A 115 12.18 17.47 4.13
C MET A 115 11.68 18.57 3.19
N LYS A 116 12.57 19.27 2.48
CA LYS A 116 12.23 20.44 1.66
C LYS A 116 12.80 20.37 0.25
N SER A 117 13.36 19.24 -0.15
CA SER A 117 14.00 19.08 -1.45
C SER A 117 13.70 17.72 -2.06
N LEU A 118 13.52 17.75 -3.39
CA LEU A 118 13.44 16.55 -4.20
C LEU A 118 14.75 16.37 -4.97
N ALA A 119 15.03 15.12 -5.31
CA ALA A 119 16.10 14.72 -6.19
C ALA A 119 15.60 13.65 -7.17
N ILE A 120 16.38 13.44 -8.23
CA ILE A 120 16.08 12.49 -9.29
C ILE A 120 17.33 11.62 -9.49
N PHE A 121 17.14 10.34 -9.76
CA PHE A 121 18.17 9.47 -10.33
C PHE A 121 17.60 8.63 -11.46
N GLY A 122 18.47 8.06 -12.29
CA GLY A 122 18.10 7.39 -13.52
C GLY A 122 18.08 8.35 -14.72
N ARG A 123 18.22 7.76 -15.90
CA ARG A 123 18.07 8.39 -17.21
C ARG A 123 17.75 7.30 -18.21
N GLU A 124 17.18 7.65 -19.34
CA GLU A 124 16.93 6.70 -20.43
C GLU A 124 18.23 6.05 -20.92
N GLY A 125 18.24 4.72 -21.01
CA GLY A 125 19.34 3.95 -21.55
C GLY A 125 19.39 2.51 -21.03
N ASN A 126 20.47 1.81 -21.34
CA ASN A 126 20.68 0.40 -20.97
C ASN A 126 22.01 0.16 -20.23
N GLY A 127 22.82 1.19 -20.04
CA GLY A 127 24.05 1.15 -19.26
C GLY A 127 23.83 1.07 -17.75
N ASP A 128 24.91 1.15 -16.99
CA ASP A 128 24.89 1.12 -15.53
C ASP A 128 24.20 2.37 -14.96
N GLY A 129 23.17 2.16 -14.14
CA GLY A 129 22.35 3.22 -13.56
C GLY A 129 21.37 3.91 -14.53
N GLU A 130 21.34 3.50 -15.80
CA GLU A 130 20.32 3.91 -16.78
C GLU A 130 19.11 2.97 -16.68
N LEU A 131 17.93 3.47 -17.03
CA LEU A 131 16.66 2.77 -16.94
C LEU A 131 15.93 2.88 -18.28
N TYR A 132 15.04 1.93 -18.56
CA TYR A 132 14.15 1.96 -19.71
C TYR A 132 12.79 1.38 -19.34
N LEU A 133 11.77 2.24 -19.34
CA LEU A 133 10.39 1.93 -18.90
C LEU A 133 10.34 1.25 -17.52
N PRO A 134 10.98 1.82 -16.48
CA PRO A 134 10.93 1.23 -15.14
C PRO A 134 9.50 1.23 -14.60
N LYS A 135 9.09 0.18 -13.89
CA LYS A 135 7.73 0.06 -13.33
C LYS A 135 7.69 0.01 -11.82
N GLY A 136 7.92 -1.16 -11.24
CA GLY A 136 7.89 -1.35 -9.80
C GLY A 136 9.19 -0.98 -9.11
N ILE A 137 9.06 -0.61 -7.84
CA ILE A 137 10.17 -0.22 -6.99
C ILE A 137 9.95 -0.81 -5.59
N ALA A 138 11.02 -1.28 -4.97
CA ALA A 138 11.05 -1.70 -3.58
C ALA A 138 12.28 -1.09 -2.89
N CYS A 139 12.17 -0.84 -1.58
CA CYS A 139 13.29 -0.36 -0.79
C CYS A 139 13.26 -0.96 0.63
N ASN A 140 14.37 -0.86 1.35
CA ASN A 140 14.46 -1.27 2.75
C ASN A 140 15.04 -0.16 3.64
N GLU A 141 14.95 -0.33 4.97
CA GLU A 141 15.46 0.64 5.95
C GLU A 141 16.99 0.81 5.93
N PHE A 142 17.72 -0.11 5.29
CA PHE A 142 19.17 -0.05 5.10
C PHE A 142 19.58 0.80 3.89
N GLY A 143 18.63 1.29 3.09
CA GLY A 143 18.89 2.13 1.93
C GLY A 143 19.02 1.39 0.60
N ASP A 144 18.85 0.06 0.54
CA ASP A 144 18.78 -0.63 -0.75
C ASP A 144 17.50 -0.26 -1.49
N ILE A 145 17.61 -0.03 -2.79
CA ILE A 145 16.50 0.26 -3.70
C ILE A 145 16.59 -0.70 -4.88
N TYR A 146 15.47 -1.32 -5.25
CA TYR A 146 15.37 -2.29 -6.34
C TYR A 146 14.30 -1.83 -7.33
N VAL A 147 14.72 -1.41 -8.51
CA VAL A 147 13.83 -0.93 -9.58
C VAL A 147 13.67 -2.03 -10.63
N ALA A 148 12.43 -2.45 -10.89
CA ALA A 148 12.10 -3.30 -12.02
C ALA A 148 12.28 -2.48 -13.32
N ASP A 149 13.42 -2.67 -13.97
CA ASP A 149 13.79 -2.01 -15.21
C ASP A 149 13.22 -2.80 -16.38
N THR A 150 11.89 -2.68 -16.55
CA THR A 150 11.06 -3.61 -17.33
C THR A 150 11.51 -3.70 -18.79
N GLY A 151 11.83 -2.56 -19.42
CA GLY A 151 12.25 -2.49 -20.81
C GLY A 151 13.64 -3.07 -21.04
N ASN A 152 14.52 -3.04 -20.04
CA ASN A 152 15.85 -3.67 -20.11
C ASN A 152 15.88 -5.12 -19.58
N HIS A 153 14.73 -5.66 -19.16
CA HIS A 153 14.60 -7.04 -18.68
C HIS A 153 15.56 -7.39 -17.53
N ARG A 154 15.68 -6.47 -16.57
CA ARG A 154 16.55 -6.61 -15.40
C ARG A 154 15.93 -5.95 -14.17
N VAL A 155 16.58 -6.13 -13.02
CA VAL A 155 16.34 -5.29 -11.84
C VAL A 155 17.59 -4.47 -11.56
N ALA A 156 17.46 -3.14 -11.56
CA ALA A 156 18.56 -2.25 -11.22
C ALA A 156 18.57 -2.00 -9.71
N ARG A 157 19.70 -2.30 -9.05
CA ARG A 157 19.90 -2.04 -7.62
C ARG A 157 20.65 -0.73 -7.42
N PHE A 158 20.08 0.12 -6.58
CA PHE A 158 20.67 1.35 -6.11
C PHE A 158 20.80 1.33 -4.58
N TYR A 159 21.54 2.30 -4.05
CA TYR A 159 21.71 2.49 -2.62
C TYR A 159 21.58 3.96 -2.25
N ASN A 160 20.80 4.25 -1.21
CA ASN A 160 20.67 5.57 -0.60
C ASN A 160 21.39 5.61 0.75
N ASP A 161 22.36 6.51 0.90
CA ASP A 161 23.11 6.73 2.14
C ASP A 161 22.48 7.79 3.07
N GLY A 162 21.25 8.23 2.77
CA GLY A 162 20.53 9.31 3.44
C GLY A 162 20.88 10.69 2.90
N SER A 163 21.68 10.80 1.84
CA SER A 163 22.02 12.06 1.18
C SER A 163 21.97 11.97 -0.33
N SER A 164 22.40 10.85 -0.90
CA SER A 164 22.39 10.61 -2.34
C SER A 164 22.11 9.15 -2.68
N VAL A 165 21.59 8.95 -3.89
CA VAL A 165 21.37 7.62 -4.47
C VAL A 165 22.46 7.32 -5.48
N ARG A 166 23.07 6.13 -5.38
CA ARG A 166 24.07 5.64 -6.35
C ARG A 166 23.71 4.26 -6.87
N PHE A 167 24.08 3.98 -8.11
CA PHE A 167 23.95 2.65 -8.70
C PHE A 167 24.90 1.65 -8.01
N ILE A 168 24.45 0.41 -7.84
CA ILE A 168 25.22 -0.68 -7.26
C ILE A 168 25.51 -1.75 -8.31
N THR A 169 24.45 -2.35 -8.86
CA THR A 169 24.57 -3.47 -9.79
C THR A 169 23.23 -3.75 -10.47
N ASN A 170 23.27 -4.52 -11.55
CA ASN A 170 22.09 -5.11 -12.17
C ASN A 170 21.91 -6.55 -11.69
N ILE A 171 20.66 -6.92 -11.40
CA ILE A 171 20.26 -8.26 -11.04
C ILE A 171 19.50 -8.87 -12.22
N GLY A 172 19.85 -10.12 -12.54
CA GLY A 172 19.34 -10.87 -13.69
C GLY A 172 20.44 -11.22 -14.67
N GLN A 173 20.20 -12.24 -15.49
CA GLN A 173 21.13 -12.75 -16.52
C GLN A 173 20.70 -12.32 -17.94
N GLY A 174 20.04 -11.16 -18.03
CA GLY A 174 19.51 -10.60 -19.27
C GLY A 174 18.14 -11.17 -19.66
N PHE A 175 17.75 -10.87 -20.90
CA PHE A 175 16.48 -11.32 -21.47
C PHE A 175 16.45 -12.83 -21.70
N GLY A 176 15.36 -13.49 -21.30
CA GLY A 176 15.13 -14.89 -21.61
C GLY A 176 14.21 -15.60 -20.62
N GLU A 177 14.10 -16.92 -20.80
CA GLU A 177 13.19 -17.79 -20.03
C GLU A 177 13.96 -18.71 -19.07
N GLY A 178 15.29 -18.72 -19.16
CA GLY A 178 16.19 -19.50 -18.30
C GLY A 178 16.23 -19.02 -16.85
N LYS A 179 16.95 -19.76 -16.00
CA LYS A 179 17.12 -19.42 -14.58
C LYS A 179 17.84 -18.07 -14.44
N GLY A 180 17.25 -17.14 -13.70
CA GLY A 180 17.83 -15.82 -13.47
C GLY A 180 17.72 -14.86 -14.65
N GLN A 181 17.19 -15.30 -15.80
CA GLN A 181 16.82 -14.42 -16.91
C GLN A 181 15.42 -13.85 -16.67
N PHE A 182 15.11 -12.68 -17.25
CA PHE A 182 13.79 -12.07 -17.13
C PHE A 182 13.17 -11.80 -18.50
N LYS A 183 11.84 -11.67 -18.50
CA LYS A 183 11.05 -11.22 -19.65
C LYS A 183 10.01 -10.23 -19.12
N SER A 184 10.33 -8.95 -19.27
CA SER A 184 9.51 -7.82 -18.80
C SER A 184 9.14 -7.92 -17.32
N PRO A 185 10.12 -7.90 -16.38
CA PRO A 185 9.82 -7.92 -14.96
C PRO A 185 9.06 -6.63 -14.58
N SER A 186 7.94 -6.75 -13.86
CA SER A 186 7.05 -5.61 -13.59
C SER A 186 7.25 -4.98 -12.22
N TYR A 187 7.40 -5.79 -11.17
CA TYR A 187 7.43 -5.33 -9.79
C TYR A 187 8.43 -6.11 -8.93
N THR A 188 8.88 -5.46 -7.87
CA THR A 188 9.84 -5.97 -6.89
C THR A 188 9.27 -5.85 -5.49
N ALA A 189 9.63 -6.78 -4.62
CA ALA A 189 9.42 -6.70 -3.17
C ALA A 189 10.66 -7.25 -2.46
N VAL A 190 10.92 -6.78 -1.24
CA VAL A 190 12.06 -7.22 -0.42
C VAL A 190 11.56 -7.62 0.95
N ASP A 191 12.06 -8.74 1.47
CA ASP A 191 11.77 -9.17 2.84
C ASP A 191 12.82 -8.67 3.85
N SER A 192 12.59 -8.89 5.13
CA SER A 192 13.48 -8.47 6.22
C SER A 192 14.88 -9.10 6.15
N ALA A 193 15.01 -10.28 5.55
CA ALA A 193 16.29 -10.95 5.30
C ALA A 193 17.04 -10.35 4.09
N GLY A 194 16.43 -9.42 3.36
CA GLY A 194 16.96 -8.79 2.17
C GLY A 194 16.89 -9.67 0.92
N ARG A 195 16.02 -10.69 0.90
CA ARG A 195 15.71 -11.45 -0.31
C ARG A 195 14.79 -10.63 -1.19
N LEU A 196 15.12 -10.57 -2.48
CA LEU A 196 14.38 -9.83 -3.49
C LEU A 196 13.44 -10.79 -4.23
N TYR A 197 12.16 -10.45 -4.28
CA TYR A 197 11.13 -11.14 -5.04
C TYR A 197 10.79 -10.28 -6.26
N VAL A 198 10.79 -10.90 -7.44
CA VAL A 198 10.58 -10.20 -8.71
C VAL A 198 9.45 -10.87 -9.47
N SER A 199 8.40 -10.12 -9.79
CA SER A 199 7.35 -10.56 -10.70
C SER A 199 7.86 -10.50 -12.14
N ASP A 200 8.16 -11.66 -12.72
CA ASP A 200 8.66 -11.83 -14.08
C ASP A 200 7.46 -12.07 -15.01
N THR A 201 6.74 -10.99 -15.31
CA THR A 201 5.41 -10.99 -15.93
C THR A 201 5.36 -11.76 -17.24
N GLY A 202 6.34 -11.53 -18.13
CA GLY A 202 6.38 -12.16 -19.45
C GLY A 202 6.68 -13.67 -19.39
N ASN A 203 7.22 -14.16 -18.28
CA ASN A 203 7.50 -15.57 -18.03
C ASN A 203 6.50 -16.24 -17.06
N ASN A 204 5.43 -15.53 -16.64
CA ASN A 204 4.41 -16.05 -15.73
C ASN A 204 4.96 -16.65 -14.42
N ARG A 205 5.98 -16.01 -13.83
CA ARG A 205 6.65 -16.52 -12.64
C ARG A 205 7.10 -15.42 -11.69
N ILE A 206 7.39 -15.80 -10.45
CA ILE A 206 8.13 -14.99 -9.49
C ILE A 206 9.52 -15.61 -9.34
N GLN A 207 10.57 -14.79 -9.37
CA GLN A 207 11.92 -15.23 -9.06
C GLN A 207 12.41 -14.58 -7.77
N VAL A 208 13.03 -15.38 -6.91
CA VAL A 208 13.53 -14.97 -5.59
C VAL A 208 15.06 -14.98 -5.62
N PHE A 209 15.67 -13.86 -5.26
CA PHE A 209 17.10 -13.66 -5.23
C PHE A 209 17.58 -13.36 -3.82
N SER A 210 18.81 -13.77 -3.53
CA SER A 210 19.52 -13.39 -2.31
C SER A 210 19.95 -11.93 -2.37
N LYS A 211 20.32 -11.36 -1.22
CA LYS A 211 20.87 -10.00 -1.11
C LYS A 211 22.12 -9.75 -1.98
N SER A 212 22.88 -10.81 -2.29
CA SER A 212 24.04 -10.75 -3.19
C SER A 212 23.67 -10.86 -4.69
N GLY A 213 22.38 -11.03 -5.02
CA GLY A 213 21.90 -11.15 -6.40
C GLY A 213 21.90 -12.56 -6.96
N GLY A 214 22.26 -13.58 -6.17
CA GLY A 214 22.17 -14.98 -6.58
C GLY A 214 20.73 -15.50 -6.54
N LEU A 215 20.27 -16.16 -7.61
CA LEU A 215 18.94 -16.78 -7.66
C LEU A 215 18.82 -17.88 -6.60
N ILE A 216 17.79 -17.79 -5.77
CA ILE A 216 17.45 -18.79 -4.75
C ILE A 216 16.46 -19.78 -5.34
N ARG A 217 15.35 -19.30 -5.90
CA ARG A 217 14.28 -20.15 -6.45
C ARG A 217 13.31 -19.40 -7.34
N THR A 218 12.43 -20.17 -7.97
CA THR A 218 11.36 -19.70 -8.87
C THR A 218 10.01 -20.27 -8.42
N ILE A 219 8.97 -19.46 -8.47
CA ILE A 219 7.58 -19.83 -8.19
C ILE A 219 6.79 -19.60 -9.48
N SER A 220 6.15 -20.63 -10.03
CA SER A 220 5.39 -20.54 -11.29
C SER A 220 4.01 -21.18 -11.24
N THR A 221 3.70 -21.95 -10.20
CA THR A 221 2.46 -22.71 -10.12
C THR A 221 1.26 -21.79 -9.97
N GLY A 222 0.32 -21.85 -10.92
CA GLY A 222 -0.96 -21.13 -10.88
C GLY A 222 -0.88 -19.61 -11.08
N LEU A 223 0.28 -19.09 -11.52
CA LEU A 223 0.48 -17.67 -11.83
C LEU A 223 0.25 -17.41 -13.32
N HIS A 224 -0.48 -16.33 -13.61
CA HIS A 224 -0.69 -15.86 -14.98
C HIS A 224 -0.45 -14.35 -15.06
N SER A 225 0.63 -13.93 -15.72
CA SER A 225 1.02 -12.52 -15.85
C SER A 225 1.06 -11.80 -14.49
N PRO A 226 1.94 -12.22 -13.56
CA PRO A 226 2.06 -11.58 -12.25
C PRO A 226 2.53 -10.13 -12.39
N LEU A 227 1.90 -9.23 -11.64
CA LEU A 227 2.16 -7.79 -11.59
C LEU A 227 2.68 -7.41 -10.20
N GLY A 228 1.92 -6.59 -9.45
CA GLY A 228 2.23 -6.18 -8.09
C GLY A 228 2.52 -7.35 -7.15
N ILE A 229 3.52 -7.18 -6.30
CA ILE A 229 3.92 -8.18 -5.31
C ILE A 229 4.22 -7.48 -3.99
N ALA A 230 3.77 -8.08 -2.89
CA ALA A 230 4.11 -7.66 -1.55
C ALA A 230 4.47 -8.88 -0.71
N VAL A 231 5.48 -8.74 0.15
CA VAL A 231 5.96 -9.83 1.02
C VAL A 231 5.79 -9.38 2.47
N CYS A 232 5.28 -10.27 3.30
CA CYS A 232 5.22 -10.14 4.74
C CYS A 232 6.00 -11.31 5.34
N ASP A 233 6.91 -11.01 6.25
CA ASP A 233 7.67 -12.02 6.98
C ASP A 233 7.62 -11.78 8.49
N ASP A 234 7.86 -12.83 9.25
CA ASP A 234 7.77 -12.87 10.71
C ASP A 234 8.88 -12.11 11.46
N LEU A 235 9.94 -11.72 10.76
CA LEU A 235 11.06 -10.92 11.28
C LEU A 235 10.92 -9.44 10.94
N GLU A 236 9.92 -9.05 10.14
CA GLU A 236 9.66 -7.65 9.81
C GLU A 236 9.38 -6.85 11.08
N ARG A 237 10.06 -5.70 11.22
CA ARG A 237 10.05 -4.89 12.45
C ARG A 237 8.66 -4.39 12.85
N PHE A 238 7.84 -4.03 11.87
CA PHE A 238 6.55 -3.37 12.07
C PHE A 238 5.40 -4.24 11.55
N THR A 239 5.23 -5.42 12.15
CA THR A 239 4.07 -6.29 11.93
C THR A 239 3.39 -6.63 13.25
N GLY A 240 2.07 -6.55 13.28
CA GLY A 240 1.24 -6.93 14.41
C GLY A 240 1.03 -8.44 14.50
N TYR A 241 0.98 -9.12 13.35
CA TYR A 241 0.90 -10.58 13.28
C TYR A 241 2.08 -11.11 12.49
N ARG A 242 2.98 -11.80 13.19
CA ARG A 242 4.14 -12.46 12.58
C ARG A 242 3.66 -13.61 11.70
N GLN A 243 3.75 -13.42 10.40
CA GLN A 243 3.29 -14.36 9.39
C GLN A 243 4.22 -14.31 8.18
N ASN A 244 4.33 -15.42 7.46
CA ASN A 244 5.17 -15.55 6.27
C ASN A 244 4.27 -15.78 5.05
N PHE A 245 3.96 -14.72 4.31
CA PHE A 245 3.12 -14.80 3.12
C PHE A 245 3.60 -13.86 2.02
N ILE A 246 3.33 -14.28 0.78
CA ILE A 246 3.54 -13.48 -0.42
C ILE A 246 2.16 -13.18 -0.99
N PHE A 247 1.87 -11.92 -1.25
CA PHE A 247 0.70 -11.51 -2.02
C PHE A 247 1.14 -11.10 -3.41
N VAL A 248 0.42 -11.56 -4.42
CA VAL A 248 0.69 -11.23 -5.82
C VAL A 248 -0.60 -10.91 -6.55
N ILE A 249 -0.58 -9.85 -7.35
CA ILE A 249 -1.61 -9.58 -8.34
C ILE A 249 -1.26 -10.37 -9.60
N ASP A 250 -2.23 -11.09 -10.15
CA ASP A 250 -2.08 -11.80 -11.41
C ASP A 250 -3.40 -11.84 -12.21
N GLY A 251 -3.47 -12.72 -13.21
CA GLY A 251 -4.64 -12.84 -14.08
C GLY A 251 -4.88 -11.56 -14.88
N TYR A 252 -3.79 -10.94 -15.35
CA TYR A 252 -3.82 -9.64 -16.04
C TYR A 252 -4.38 -8.48 -15.19
N GLY A 253 -4.10 -8.49 -13.88
CA GLY A 253 -4.53 -7.42 -12.98
C GLY A 253 -5.95 -7.60 -12.41
N ALA A 254 -6.52 -8.81 -12.49
CA ALA A 254 -7.90 -9.06 -12.02
C ALA A 254 -7.98 -9.87 -10.72
N ARG A 255 -6.88 -10.51 -10.32
CA ARG A 255 -6.85 -11.48 -9.22
C ARG A 255 -5.73 -11.17 -8.24
N ILE A 256 -6.00 -11.36 -6.96
CA ILE A 256 -5.00 -11.31 -5.88
C ILE A 256 -4.86 -12.73 -5.35
N GLN A 257 -3.63 -13.24 -5.29
CA GLN A 257 -3.32 -14.54 -4.70
C GLN A 257 -2.44 -14.36 -3.46
N LYS A 258 -2.74 -15.14 -2.43
CA LYS A 258 -1.94 -15.31 -1.21
C LYS A 258 -1.20 -16.63 -1.32
N LEU A 259 0.12 -16.57 -1.26
CA LEU A 259 1.01 -17.71 -1.32
C LEU A 259 1.77 -17.86 0.00
N ASP A 260 2.07 -19.09 0.39
CA ASP A 260 3.06 -19.35 1.43
C ASP A 260 4.49 -19.09 0.93
N PHE A 261 5.47 -19.23 1.83
CA PHE A 261 6.86 -19.04 1.48
C PHE A 261 7.44 -20.19 0.67
N GLU A 262 6.73 -21.28 0.47
CA GLU A 262 7.08 -22.40 -0.39
C GLU A 262 6.58 -22.16 -1.83
N GLY A 263 5.60 -21.27 -1.99
CA GLY A 263 5.01 -20.87 -3.26
C GLY A 263 3.70 -21.59 -3.59
N ASN A 264 3.09 -22.24 -2.61
CA ASN A 264 1.76 -22.83 -2.74
C ASN A 264 0.70 -21.74 -2.57
N ILE A 265 -0.37 -21.83 -3.36
CA ILE A 265 -1.50 -20.90 -3.25
C ILE A 265 -2.35 -21.29 -2.06
N VAL A 266 -2.41 -20.40 -1.07
CA VAL A 266 -3.19 -20.57 0.17
C VAL A 266 -4.61 -20.02 0.00
N ASN A 267 -4.73 -18.86 -0.65
CA ASN A 267 -6.02 -18.27 -0.99
C ASN A 267 -5.92 -17.44 -2.27
N SER A 268 -7.04 -17.21 -2.94
CA SER A 268 -7.13 -16.41 -4.16
C SER A 268 -8.48 -15.73 -4.27
N VAL A 269 -8.49 -14.46 -4.64
CA VAL A 269 -9.71 -13.68 -4.86
C VAL A 269 -9.65 -12.96 -6.19
N ARG A 270 -10.75 -13.03 -6.96
CA ARG A 270 -10.93 -12.26 -8.18
C ARG A 270 -11.83 -11.09 -7.87
N LEU A 271 -11.31 -9.88 -8.06
CA LEU A 271 -12.07 -8.68 -7.72
C LEU A 271 -13.26 -8.42 -8.65
N PRO A 272 -13.23 -8.69 -9.98
CA PRO A 272 -14.40 -8.57 -10.83
C PRO A 272 -15.63 -9.35 -10.33
N ASP A 273 -15.40 -10.49 -9.68
CA ASP A 273 -16.45 -11.37 -9.18
C ASP A 273 -17.10 -10.79 -7.90
N LEU A 274 -16.41 -9.90 -7.19
CA LEU A 274 -16.89 -9.24 -5.98
C LEU A 274 -17.58 -7.90 -6.26
N VAL A 275 -17.05 -7.11 -7.19
CA VAL A 275 -17.56 -5.76 -7.49
C VAL A 275 -18.43 -5.70 -8.75
N SER A 276 -18.55 -6.80 -9.50
CA SER A 276 -19.31 -6.90 -10.76
C SER A 276 -18.92 -5.86 -11.80
N LYS A 277 -17.62 -5.52 -11.87
CA LYS A 277 -17.04 -4.52 -12.80
C LYS A 277 -15.70 -5.00 -13.33
N HIS A 278 -15.29 -4.46 -14.48
CA HIS A 278 -13.91 -4.60 -14.94
C HIS A 278 -12.98 -3.84 -14.01
N VAL A 279 -11.82 -4.40 -13.70
CA VAL A 279 -10.80 -3.80 -12.83
C VAL A 279 -9.42 -3.99 -13.45
N MET A 280 -8.50 -3.10 -13.12
CA MET A 280 -7.09 -3.23 -13.48
C MET A 280 -6.21 -2.92 -12.25
N LEU A 281 -5.89 -3.97 -11.50
CA LEU A 281 -5.02 -3.90 -10.33
C LEU A 281 -3.55 -3.82 -10.75
N THR A 282 -2.77 -2.93 -10.12
CA THR A 282 -1.37 -2.70 -10.51
C THR A 282 -0.37 -3.17 -9.46
N THR A 283 -0.53 -2.74 -8.20
CA THR A 283 0.44 -2.94 -7.12
C THR A 283 -0.24 -3.26 -5.77
N LEU A 284 0.54 -3.78 -4.83
CA LEU A 284 0.10 -4.13 -3.48
C LEU A 284 0.90 -3.39 -2.42
N ALA A 285 0.22 -3.02 -1.33
CA ALA A 285 0.85 -2.57 -0.09
C ALA A 285 0.20 -3.28 1.10
N LEU A 286 0.96 -3.43 2.18
CA LEU A 286 0.52 -4.08 3.40
C LEU A 286 0.60 -3.10 4.57
N ASP A 287 -0.40 -3.11 5.43
CA ASP A 287 -0.36 -2.35 6.68
C ASP A 287 0.30 -3.15 7.82
N TYR A 288 0.28 -2.58 9.03
CA TYR A 288 0.82 -3.20 10.24
C TYR A 288 0.14 -4.53 10.59
N TYR A 289 -1.15 -4.70 10.31
CA TYR A 289 -1.90 -5.91 10.63
C TYR A 289 -1.90 -6.93 9.48
N GLY A 290 -1.24 -6.62 8.36
CA GLY A 290 -1.21 -7.46 7.17
C GLY A 290 -2.45 -7.35 6.29
N ASN A 291 -3.30 -6.32 6.48
CA ASN A 291 -4.35 -6.02 5.51
C ASN A 291 -3.72 -5.64 4.18
N VAL A 292 -4.37 -6.03 3.10
CA VAL A 292 -3.87 -5.86 1.74
C VAL A 292 -4.56 -4.67 1.09
N TYR A 293 -3.77 -3.73 0.59
CA TYR A 293 -4.22 -2.58 -0.17
C TYR A 293 -3.75 -2.70 -1.60
N THR A 294 -4.63 -2.42 -2.56
CA THR A 294 -4.32 -2.38 -3.99
C THR A 294 -4.98 -1.18 -4.62
N VAL A 295 -4.39 -0.67 -5.71
CA VAL A 295 -5.05 0.35 -6.53
C VAL A 295 -5.68 -0.29 -7.76
N ASP A 296 -6.86 0.18 -8.13
CA ASP A 296 -7.51 -0.11 -9.40
C ASP A 296 -7.39 1.10 -10.31
N ASN A 297 -6.51 0.95 -11.29
CA ASN A 297 -6.21 1.98 -12.27
C ASN A 297 -7.42 2.33 -13.14
N TYR A 298 -8.31 1.36 -13.38
CA TYR A 298 -9.43 1.55 -14.29
C TYR A 298 -10.57 2.34 -13.64
N ASN A 299 -10.91 1.99 -12.39
CA ASN A 299 -12.01 2.63 -11.67
C ASN A 299 -11.59 3.82 -10.80
N SER A 300 -10.28 4.16 -10.75
CA SER A 300 -9.75 5.23 -9.90
C SER A 300 -10.02 5.00 -8.41
N GLN A 301 -9.78 3.79 -7.94
CA GLN A 301 -10.06 3.41 -6.55
C GLN A 301 -8.87 2.72 -5.87
N VAL A 302 -8.90 2.73 -4.54
CA VAL A 302 -8.07 1.90 -3.68
C VAL A 302 -8.98 0.86 -3.03
N HIS A 303 -8.61 -0.41 -3.10
CA HIS A 303 -9.33 -1.51 -2.47
C HIS A 303 -8.56 -2.03 -1.27
N LYS A 304 -9.29 -2.42 -0.25
CA LYS A 304 -8.75 -3.00 0.98
C LYS A 304 -9.32 -4.39 1.23
N PHE A 305 -8.45 -5.29 1.67
CA PHE A 305 -8.78 -6.65 2.05
C PHE A 305 -8.16 -7.02 3.40
N SER A 306 -8.76 -7.99 4.10
CA SER A 306 -8.14 -8.60 5.28
C SER A 306 -6.89 -9.42 4.88
N PRO A 307 -6.06 -9.87 5.85
CA PRO A 307 -4.91 -10.73 5.57
C PRO A 307 -5.31 -12.07 4.92
N GLU A 308 -6.56 -12.49 5.07
CA GLU A 308 -7.15 -13.68 4.46
C GLU A 308 -7.81 -13.39 3.11
N LEU A 309 -7.65 -12.18 2.54
CA LEU A 309 -8.25 -11.74 1.29
C LEU A 309 -9.78 -11.60 1.31
N ASN A 310 -10.38 -11.38 2.48
CA ASN A 310 -11.78 -10.94 2.55
C ASN A 310 -11.87 -9.47 2.16
N PHE A 311 -12.75 -9.12 1.21
CA PHE A 311 -12.93 -7.74 0.80
C PHE A 311 -13.55 -6.89 1.93
N ILE A 312 -12.95 -5.73 2.20
CA ILE A 312 -13.36 -4.82 3.27
C ILE A 312 -14.10 -3.62 2.68
N THR A 313 -13.43 -2.82 1.85
CA THR A 313 -14.01 -1.61 1.29
C THR A 313 -13.23 -1.12 0.06
N SER A 314 -13.87 -0.21 -0.69
CA SER A 314 -13.28 0.56 -1.78
C SER A 314 -13.34 2.03 -1.44
N PHE A 315 -12.30 2.76 -1.81
CA PHE A 315 -12.18 4.19 -1.56
C PHE A 315 -11.74 4.92 -2.82
N GLY A 316 -12.21 6.16 -2.98
CA GLY A 316 -11.85 7.03 -4.09
C GLY A 316 -12.79 6.92 -5.30
N SER A 317 -12.66 7.91 -6.17
CA SER A 317 -13.36 8.03 -7.44
C SER A 317 -12.49 8.82 -8.43
N PHE A 318 -12.89 8.83 -9.70
CA PHE A 318 -12.17 9.59 -10.72
C PHE A 318 -12.21 11.09 -10.46
N GLY A 319 -11.05 11.75 -10.47
CA GLY A 319 -10.92 13.20 -10.47
C GLY A 319 -9.71 13.72 -9.69
N THR A 320 -9.65 15.04 -9.55
CA THR A 320 -8.53 15.78 -8.95
C THR A 320 -8.89 16.47 -7.64
N GLU A 321 -10.09 16.26 -7.10
CA GLU A 321 -10.46 16.81 -5.80
C GLU A 321 -9.85 16.00 -4.65
N ALA A 322 -10.10 16.45 -3.42
CA ALA A 322 -9.77 15.69 -2.22
C ALA A 322 -10.30 14.25 -2.33
N TYR A 323 -9.47 13.27 -1.95
CA TYR A 323 -9.84 11.85 -1.93
C TYR A 323 -10.19 11.21 -3.29
N GLN A 324 -10.03 11.93 -4.40
CA GLN A 324 -10.17 11.41 -5.77
C GLN A 324 -8.82 11.00 -6.36
N PHE A 325 -8.83 10.16 -7.39
CA PHE A 325 -7.62 9.72 -8.10
C PHE A 325 -7.82 9.76 -9.61
N GLU A 326 -6.78 10.07 -10.36
CA GLU A 326 -6.78 9.90 -11.81
C GLU A 326 -5.94 8.70 -12.20
N LYS A 327 -6.56 7.53 -12.37
CA LYS A 327 -5.88 6.29 -12.76
C LYS A 327 -4.66 5.99 -11.87
N PRO A 328 -4.88 5.67 -10.58
CA PRO A 328 -3.80 5.40 -9.64
C PRO A 328 -2.95 4.21 -10.12
N THR A 329 -1.63 4.29 -9.94
CA THR A 329 -0.67 3.31 -10.46
C THR A 329 0.17 2.68 -9.36
N GLY A 330 0.44 3.40 -8.28
CA GLY A 330 1.25 2.96 -7.15
C GLY A 330 0.56 3.22 -5.80
N ILE A 331 0.81 2.36 -4.83
CA ILE A 331 0.51 2.56 -3.41
C ILE A 331 1.63 1.97 -2.58
N THR A 332 2.00 2.66 -1.49
CA THR A 332 2.92 2.17 -0.47
C THR A 332 2.43 2.59 0.91
N ILE A 333 2.68 1.75 1.91
CA ILE A 333 2.31 2.00 3.30
C ILE A 333 3.56 1.82 4.16
N TYR A 334 3.94 2.85 4.90
CA TYR A 334 4.92 2.71 5.97
C TYR A 334 4.21 2.28 7.26
N LYS A 335 4.41 1.01 7.62
CA LYS A 335 3.60 0.28 8.61
C LYS A 335 3.65 0.86 10.02
N HIS A 336 4.74 1.53 10.43
CA HIS A 336 4.88 1.97 11.82
C HIS A 336 3.82 3.00 12.24
N TYR A 337 3.57 4.00 11.40
CA TYR A 337 2.61 5.07 11.66
C TYR A 337 1.43 5.10 10.68
N GLY A 338 1.35 4.12 9.77
CA GLY A 338 0.28 4.04 8.79
C GLY A 338 0.33 5.16 7.75
N GLN A 339 1.52 5.66 7.41
CA GLN A 339 1.69 6.68 6.37
C GLN A 339 1.52 6.03 4.99
N VAL A 340 0.58 6.52 4.19
CA VAL A 340 0.21 5.95 2.89
C VAL A 340 0.49 6.96 1.78
N PHE A 341 1.12 6.49 0.71
CA PHE A 341 1.31 7.30 -0.49
C PHE A 341 0.69 6.59 -1.68
N VAL A 342 -0.06 7.32 -2.50
CA VAL A 342 -0.71 6.82 -3.71
C VAL A 342 -0.28 7.67 -4.88
N SER A 343 0.39 7.08 -5.88
CA SER A 343 0.70 7.76 -7.14
C SER A 343 -0.46 7.58 -8.13
N ASP A 344 -0.73 8.63 -8.90
CA ASP A 344 -1.69 8.65 -9.98
C ASP A 344 -1.10 9.35 -11.21
N ARG A 345 -1.90 9.54 -12.27
CA ARG A 345 -1.44 9.93 -13.61
C ARG A 345 -0.47 11.13 -13.61
N GLU A 346 -0.72 12.15 -12.81
CA GLU A 346 0.09 13.38 -12.77
C GLU A 346 0.32 13.87 -11.34
N SER A 347 0.14 13.02 -10.33
CA SER A 347 0.37 13.40 -8.95
C SER A 347 0.73 12.23 -8.03
N ALA A 348 1.12 12.57 -6.81
CA ALA A 348 1.17 11.62 -5.70
C ALA A 348 0.51 12.24 -4.47
N GLN A 349 -0.35 11.47 -3.81
CA GLN A 349 -1.10 11.89 -2.63
C GLN A 349 -0.58 11.22 -1.36
N TYR A 350 -0.64 11.93 -0.25
CA TYR A 350 -0.20 11.48 1.07
C TYR A 350 -1.40 11.40 2.03
N PHE A 351 -1.60 10.24 2.63
CA PHE A 351 -2.66 9.93 3.59
C PHE A 351 -2.09 9.24 4.83
N TRP A 352 -2.90 9.17 5.88
CA TRP A 352 -2.73 8.23 6.99
C TRP A 352 -3.83 7.17 6.94
N LEU A 353 -3.52 5.98 7.46
CA LEU A 353 -4.51 4.96 7.73
C LEU A 353 -5.49 5.47 8.80
N GLY A 354 -6.76 5.59 8.41
CA GLY A 354 -7.87 5.89 9.30
C GLY A 354 -8.62 4.63 9.70
N SER A 355 -9.27 4.69 10.86
CA SER A 355 -10.27 3.71 11.26
C SER A 355 -11.65 4.32 11.09
N ASP A 356 -12.58 3.53 10.58
CA ASP A 356 -13.93 3.96 10.28
C ASP A 356 -14.96 2.93 10.78
N ILE A 357 -16.19 3.39 11.00
CA ILE A 357 -17.35 2.57 11.35
C ILE A 357 -18.29 2.55 10.14
N THR A 358 -18.50 1.39 9.55
CA THR A 358 -19.45 1.19 8.45
C THR A 358 -20.60 0.28 8.86
N ASP A 359 -21.67 0.28 8.08
CA ASP A 359 -22.88 -0.54 8.31
C ASP A 359 -23.46 -0.36 9.72
N PHE A 360 -23.35 0.84 10.28
CA PHE A 360 -23.86 1.14 11.61
C PHE A 360 -25.39 1.03 11.64
N LYS A 361 -25.88 0.20 12.54
CA LYS A 361 -27.29 -0.04 12.83
C LYS A 361 -27.45 0.03 14.33
N TYR A 362 -28.56 0.60 14.77
CA TYR A 362 -28.91 0.60 16.17
C TYR A 362 -30.39 0.26 16.33
N GLY A 363 -30.73 -0.29 17.49
CA GLY A 363 -32.09 -0.65 17.86
C GLY A 363 -32.29 -0.53 19.37
N MET A 364 -33.55 -0.33 19.76
CA MET A 364 -33.94 -0.30 21.17
C MET A 364 -34.78 -1.54 21.47
N ILE A 365 -34.29 -2.40 22.36
CA ILE A 365 -35.02 -3.58 22.83
C ILE A 365 -35.74 -3.19 24.13
N LYS A 366 -37.07 -3.24 24.11
CA LYS A 366 -37.89 -3.02 25.31
C LYS A 366 -37.96 -4.30 26.15
N GLY A 367 -37.37 -4.24 27.36
CA GLY A 367 -37.55 -5.25 28.40
C GLY A 367 -38.75 -4.93 29.30
N ALA A 368 -39.02 -5.81 30.27
CA ALA A 368 -40.13 -5.64 31.21
C ALA A 368 -40.00 -4.38 32.10
N GLU A 369 -38.77 -4.01 32.47
CA GLU A 369 -38.48 -2.84 33.34
C GLU A 369 -37.39 -1.91 32.78
N ASN A 370 -36.68 -2.32 31.72
CA ASN A 370 -35.50 -1.62 31.18
C ASN A 370 -35.54 -1.53 29.66
N TYR A 371 -34.75 -0.60 29.11
CA TYR A 371 -34.47 -0.54 27.68
C TYR A 371 -33.03 -0.97 27.43
N THR A 372 -32.79 -1.73 26.36
CA THR A 372 -31.43 -2.07 25.93
C THR A 372 -31.15 -1.40 24.60
N LEU A 373 -30.07 -0.63 24.52
CA LEU A 373 -29.55 -0.11 23.25
C LEU A 373 -28.66 -1.19 22.64
N GLU A 374 -29.04 -1.67 21.46
CA GLU A 374 -28.25 -2.56 20.63
C GLU A 374 -27.60 -1.75 19.51
N MET A 375 -26.29 -1.90 19.34
CA MET A 375 -25.53 -1.31 18.25
C MET A 375 -24.77 -2.40 17.50
N ASP A 376 -24.95 -2.41 16.19
CA ASP A 376 -24.33 -3.33 15.24
C ASP A 376 -23.56 -2.50 14.22
N PHE A 377 -22.28 -2.77 14.07
CA PHE A 377 -21.45 -2.07 13.09
C PHE A 377 -20.23 -2.89 12.68
N PHE A 378 -19.56 -2.41 11.64
CA PHE A 378 -18.30 -2.96 11.16
C PHE A 378 -17.18 -1.93 11.32
N LEU A 379 -16.02 -2.37 11.82
CA LEU A 379 -14.84 -1.52 11.91
C LEU A 379 -13.91 -1.83 10.74
N THR A 380 -13.54 -0.80 9.98
CA THR A 380 -12.60 -0.96 8.87
C THR A 380 -11.18 -1.26 9.35
N GLU A 381 -10.81 -0.82 10.56
CA GLU A 381 -9.55 -1.10 11.22
C GLU A 381 -9.74 -1.54 12.66
N LYS A 382 -8.72 -2.20 13.22
CA LYS A 382 -8.73 -2.52 14.64
C LYS A 382 -8.57 -1.23 15.46
N ALA A 383 -9.65 -0.82 16.14
CA ALA A 383 -9.68 0.38 16.97
C ALA A 383 -10.23 0.13 18.38
N TYR A 384 -9.92 1.04 19.29
CA TYR A 384 -10.60 1.13 20.57
C TYR A 384 -11.91 1.89 20.41
N LEU A 385 -13.00 1.31 20.88
CA LEU A 385 -14.31 1.96 20.89
C LEU A 385 -14.56 2.55 22.29
N THR A 386 -14.90 3.83 22.33
CA THR A 386 -15.43 4.50 23.52
C THR A 386 -16.86 4.91 23.24
N ALA A 387 -17.81 4.32 23.96
CA ALA A 387 -19.19 4.78 23.97
C ALA A 387 -19.38 5.74 25.13
N VAL A 388 -19.78 6.98 24.84
CA VAL A 388 -20.23 7.96 25.84
C VAL A 388 -21.74 8.00 25.76
N ILE A 389 -22.39 7.82 26.91
CA ILE A 389 -23.84 7.86 27.04
C ILE A 389 -24.13 9.10 27.88
N GLU A 390 -24.75 10.11 27.25
CA GLU A 390 -25.14 11.37 27.88
C GLU A 390 -26.60 11.37 28.30
#